data_AF-A0A3D2S729-F1
#
_entry.id   AF-A0A3D2S729-F1
#
_cell.length_a   1.000
_cell.length_b   1.000
_cell.length_c   1.000
_cell.angle_alpha   90.00
_cell.angle_beta   90.00
_cell.angle_gamma   90.00
#
_symmetry.space_group_name_H-M   'P 1'
#
loop_
_entity.id
_entity.type
_entity.pdbx_description
1 polymer ?
#
loop_
_entity_poly.entity_id
_entity_poly.type
_entity_poly.pdbx_seq_one_letter_code
_entity_poly.pdbx_strand_id
1 'polypeptide(L)' 'MKKLHHILKEVELVRFMGDAEILIKGITADSRAVEPGFLFVAVRGTQHDGHHFIDMAIQAGAA' A
#
# COMPACT_ATOMS: atom_id res chain seq x y z
N MET A 1 -0.96 14.58 1.20
CA MET A 1 -1.01 13.73 -0.01
C MET A 1 0.31 13.86 -0.76
N LYS A 2 0.91 12.75 -1.18
CA LYS A 2 2.17 12.72 -1.95
C LYS A 2 2.03 11.74 -3.11
N LYS A 3 2.75 11.98 -4.22
CA LYS A 3 2.83 11.02 -5.33
C LYS A 3 3.60 9.77 -4.93
N LEU A 4 3.22 8.61 -5.44
CA LEU A 4 3.84 7.32 -5.10
C LEU A 4 5.35 7.33 -5.38
N HIS A 5 5.79 7.86 -6.53
CA HIS A 5 7.24 7.94 -6.83
C HIS A 5 8.03 8.74 -5.79
N HIS A 6 7.42 9.71 -5.10
CA HIS A 6 8.11 10.50 -4.07
C HIS A 6 8.27 9.69 -2.78
N ILE A 7 7.35 8.77 -2.51
CA ILE A 7 7.38 7.87 -1.35
C ILE A 7 8.44 6.78 -1.55
N LEU A 8 8.57 6.27 -2.78
CA LEU A 8 9.47 5.15 -3.11
C LEU A 8 10.93 5.57 -3.36
N LYS A 9 11.28 6.87 -3.27
CA LYS A 9 12.61 7.39 -3.63
C LYS A 9 13.79 6.71 -2.94
N GLU A 10 13.60 6.29 -1.69
CA GLU A 10 14.66 5.69 -0.86
C GLU A 10 14.52 4.16 -0.74
N VAL A 11 13.58 3.59 -1.50
CA VAL A 11 13.32 2.15 -1.51
C VAL A 11 13.98 1.56 -2.75
N GLU A 12 14.80 0.52 -2.56
CA GLU A 12 15.30 -0.26 -3.69
C GLU A 12 14.12 -1.01 -4.35
N LEU A 13 13.79 -0.61 -5.57
CA LEU A 13 12.68 -1.17 -6.32
C LEU A 13 13.10 -2.48 -7.01
N VAL A 14 12.66 -3.61 -6.46
CA VAL A 14 12.84 -4.92 -7.10
C VAL A 14 11.92 -5.08 -8.32
N ARG A 15 10.68 -4.60 -8.21
CA ARG A 15 9.69 -4.61 -9.30
C ARG A 15 8.66 -3.52 -9.07
N PHE A 16 8.25 -2.84 -10.14
CA PHE A 16 7.20 -1.84 -10.13
C PHE A 16 6.16 -2.14 -11.21
N MET A 17 4.88 -2.02 -10.87
CA MET A 17 3.74 -2.18 -11.79
C MET A 17 2.65 -1.18 -11.41
N GLY A 18 2.07 -0.51 -12.40
CA GLY A 18 1.02 0.50 -12.18
C GLY A 18 1.49 1.93 -12.46
N ASP A 19 0.75 2.91 -11.92
CA ASP A 19 1.02 4.34 -12.09
C ASP A 19 1.81 4.91 -10.91
N ALA A 20 2.99 5.47 -11.18
CA ALA A 20 3.86 6.05 -10.17
C ALA A 20 3.42 7.48 -9.77
N GLU A 21 2.57 8.11 -10.56
CA GLU A 21 2.09 9.48 -10.35
C GLU A 21 0.86 9.54 -9.42
N ILE A 22 0.30 8.39 -9.05
CA ILE A 22 -0.87 8.29 -8.19
C ILE A 22 -0.65 8.99 -6.83
N LEU A 23 -1.69 9.68 -6.35
CA LEU A 23 -1.66 10.39 -5.09
C LEU A 23 -2.04 9.48 -3.93
N ILE A 24 -1.11 9.32 -2.98
CA ILE A 24 -1.30 8.57 -1.75
C ILE A 24 -1.70 9.52 -0.62
N LYS A 25 -2.82 9.21 0.05
CA LYS A 25 -3.36 9.96 1.20
C LYS A 25 -2.79 9.50 2.53
N GLY A 26 -2.54 8.21 2.69
CA GLY A 26 -2.02 7.59 3.89
C GLY A 26 -1.31 6.28 3.57
N ILE A 27 -0.58 5.72 4.54
CA ILE A 27 0.12 4.45 4.40
C ILE A 27 -0.22 3.62 5.63
N THR A 28 -0.60 2.35 5.44
CA THR A 28 -0.88 1.43 6.55
C THR A 28 -0.50 0.00 6.20
N ALA A 29 -0.08 -0.77 7.21
CA ALA A 29 0.06 -2.22 7.13
C ALA A 29 -1.11 -2.96 7.81
N ASP A 30 -2.02 -2.24 8.49
CA ASP A 30 -3.26 -2.80 9.02
C ASP A 30 -4.37 -2.63 7.98
N SER A 31 -4.79 -3.75 7.39
CA SER A 31 -5.82 -3.80 6.35
C SER A 31 -7.19 -3.31 6.85
N ARG A 32 -7.44 -3.33 8.16
CA ARG A 32 -8.67 -2.81 8.79
C ARG A 32 -8.71 -1.29 8.91
N ALA A 33 -7.55 -0.64 8.79
CA ALA A 33 -7.39 0.81 8.85
C ALA A 33 -7.22 1.45 7.47
N VAL A 34 -7.43 0.69 6.39
CA VAL A 34 -7.37 1.21 5.02
C VAL A 34 -8.56 2.12 4.75
N GLU A 35 -8.29 3.30 4.19
CA GLU A 35 -9.28 4.24 3.70
C GLU A 35 -9.04 4.56 2.21
N PRO A 36 -10.06 5.08 1.49
CA PRO A 36 -9.93 5.42 0.07
C PRO A 36 -8.75 6.34 -0.25
N GLY A 37 -7.76 5.84 -0.98
CA GLY A 37 -6.54 6.55 -1.35
C GLY A 37 -5.31 6.19 -0.50
N PHE A 38 -5.39 5.16 0.34
CA PHE A 38 -4.26 4.69 1.15
C PHE A 38 -3.38 3.70 0.37
N LEU A 39 -2.09 3.75 0.63
CA LEU A 39 -1.15 2.70 0.26
C LEU A 39 -1.19 1.61 1.34
N PHE A 40 -1.59 0.40 0.96
CA PHE A 40 -1.52 -0.77 1.84
C PHE A 40 -0.18 -1.49 1.66
N VAL A 41 0.52 -1.75 2.77
CA VAL A 41 1.79 -2.47 2.77
C VAL A 41 1.57 -3.88 3.34
N ALA A 42 1.40 -4.85 2.45
CA ALA A 42 1.28 -6.25 2.82
C ALA A 42 2.63 -6.79 3.30
N VAL A 43 2.77 -7.02 4.61
CA VAL A 43 3.96 -7.62 5.21
C VAL A 43 3.61 -8.94 5.88
N ARG A 44 4.54 -9.89 5.86
CA ARG A 44 4.39 -11.13 6.62
C ARG A 44 4.71 -10.86 8.09
N GLY A 45 3.69 -10.88 8.94
CA GLY A 45 3.82 -10.72 10.39
C GLY A 45 4.11 -12.04 11.10
N THR A 46 4.23 -11.98 12.42
CA THR A 46 4.45 -13.15 13.28
C THR A 46 3.19 -14.01 13.43
N GLN A 47 2.01 -13.37 13.50
CA GLN A 47 0.72 -14.05 13.69
C GLN A 47 -0.04 -14.25 12.38
N HIS A 48 0.05 -13.31 11.46
CA HIS A 48 -0.71 -13.31 10.22
C HIS A 48 0.17 -12.89 9.05
N ASP A 49 -0.10 -13.46 7.88
CA ASP A 49 0.48 -13.01 6.62
C ASP A 49 -0.39 -11.91 5.99
N GLY A 50 0.14 -10.68 5.91
CA GLY A 50 -0.57 -9.52 5.37
C GLY A 50 -1.02 -9.67 3.92
N HIS A 51 -0.36 -10.54 3.15
CA HIS A 51 -0.71 -10.81 1.75
C HIS A 51 -2.10 -11.42 1.59
N HIS A 52 -2.60 -12.14 2.61
CA HIS A 52 -3.96 -12.69 2.59
C HIS A 52 -5.06 -11.62 2.67
N PHE A 53 -4.71 -10.36 2.96
CA PHE A 53 -5.66 -9.25 3.10
C PHE A 53 -5.61 -8.23 1.97
N ILE A 54 -4.90 -8.51 0.88
CA ILE A 54 -4.78 -7.60 -0.27
C ILE A 54 -6.17 -7.31 -0.87
N ASP A 55 -6.99 -8.34 -1.10
CA ASP A 55 -8.33 -8.15 -1.68
C ASP A 55 -9.21 -7.26 -0.80
N MET A 56 -9.10 -7.42 0.53
CA MET A 56 -9.83 -6.59 1.49
C MET A 56 -9.37 -5.13 1.43
N ALA A 57 -8.07 -4.87 1.32
CA ALA A 57 -7.53 -3.52 1.19
C ALA A 57 -7.97 -2.85 -0.13
N ILE A 58 -8.01 -3.61 -1.23
CA ILE A 58 -8.54 -3.13 -2.52
C ILE A 58 -10.01 -2.76 -2.39
N GLN A 59 -10.82 -3.61 -1.76
CA GLN A 59 -12.24 -3.34 -1.52
C GLN A 59 -12.48 -2.11 -0.63
N ALA A 60 -11.57 -1.84 0.32
CA ALA A 60 -11.60 -0.65 1.16
C ALA A 60 -11.12 0.64 0.45
N GLY A 61 -10.65 0.53 -0.81
CA GLY A 61 -10.25 1.67 -1.63
C GLY A 61 -8.77 2.02 -1.57
N ALA A 62 -7.89 1.05 -1.28
CA ALA A 62 -6.46 1.26 -1.46
C ALA A 62 -6.13 1.78 -2.88
N ALA A 63 -5.14 2.67 -2.95
CA ALA A 63 -4.66 3.29 -4.18
C ALA A 63 -3.44 2.58 -4.76
#